data_AF-A0A4Q9HGC9-F1
#
_entry.id   AF-A0A4Q9HGC9-F1
#
_cell.length_a   1.000
_cell.length_b   1.000
_cell.length_c   1.000
_cell.angle_alpha   90.00
_cell.angle_beta   90.00
_cell.angle_gamma   90.00
#
_symmetry.space_group_name_H-M   'P 1'
#
loop_
_entity.id
_entity.type
_entity.pdbx_description
1 polymer ?
#
loop_
_entity_poly.entity_id
_entity_poly.type
_entity_poly.pdbx_seq_one_letter_code
_entity_poly.pdbx_strand_id
1 'polypeptide(L)'
;MEGRSTIVDDLIDNNILRTRLETEVIDLLGKPIRTYNENKLTKLAYYVGFRNKPFAVDPEFLIIEMKNGHVGNYYLQEGVPYRN
;
A
#
# COMPACT_ATOMS: atom_id res chain seq x y z
N MET A 1 -13.49 -18.11 2.74
CA MET A 1 -12.05 -17.82 2.56
C MET A 1 -11.96 -16.86 1.39
N GLU A 2 -12.01 -15.56 1.66
CA GLU A 2 -11.88 -14.49 0.68
C GLU A 2 -11.14 -13.37 1.43
N GLY A 3 -10.05 -12.79 0.96
CA GLY A 3 -9.29 -12.99 -0.26
C GLY A 3 -8.29 -11.86 -0.21
N ARG A 4 -7.02 -12.16 0.13
CA ARG A 4 -5.96 -11.21 -0.21
C ARG A 4 -6.09 -10.97 -1.70
N SER A 5 -6.21 -9.72 -2.11
CA SER A 5 -6.25 -9.40 -3.54
C SER A 5 -4.92 -9.90 -4.11
N THR A 6 -4.95 -11.00 -4.88
CA THR A 6 -3.78 -11.74 -5.37
C THR A 6 -2.76 -10.81 -6.03
N ILE A 7 -3.28 -9.74 -6.63
CA ILE A 7 -2.56 -8.64 -7.25
C ILE A 7 -1.55 -7.99 -6.30
N VAL A 8 -1.88 -7.79 -5.01
CA VAL A 8 -1.01 -7.09 -4.06
C VAL A 8 0.18 -7.97 -3.67
N ASP A 9 -0.06 -9.25 -3.38
CA ASP A 9 1.03 -10.20 -3.13
C ASP A 9 1.92 -10.31 -4.38
N ASP A 10 1.34 -10.41 -5.59
CA ASP A 10 2.09 -10.43 -6.85
C ASP A 10 2.95 -9.17 -7.06
N LEU A 11 2.42 -7.97 -6.75
CA LEU A 11 3.17 -6.72 -6.87
C LEU A 11 4.37 -6.66 -5.92
N ILE A 12 4.20 -7.21 -4.70
CA ILE A 12 5.24 -7.24 -3.68
C ILE A 12 6.28 -8.30 -4.03
N ASP A 13 5.86 -9.53 -4.29
CA ASP A 13 6.73 -10.69 -4.54
C ASP A 13 7.55 -10.51 -5.82
N ASN A 14 6.96 -9.93 -6.87
CA ASN A 14 7.65 -9.67 -8.14
C ASN A 14 8.37 -8.32 -8.18
N ASN A 15 8.38 -7.55 -7.08
CA ASN A 15 9.00 -6.22 -6.99
C ASN A 15 8.55 -5.22 -8.09
N ILE A 16 7.31 -5.32 -8.56
CA ILE A 16 6.79 -4.57 -9.73
C ILE A 16 6.81 -3.05 -9.49
N LEU A 17 6.59 -2.64 -8.23
CA LEU A 17 6.49 -1.24 -7.84
C LEU A 17 7.86 -0.57 -7.66
N ARG A 18 8.95 -1.34 -7.55
CA ARG A 18 10.26 -0.80 -7.23
C ARG A 18 10.71 0.19 -8.30
N THR A 19 11.20 1.36 -7.89
CA THR A 19 11.63 2.48 -8.77
C THR A 19 10.58 3.06 -9.72
N ARG A 20 9.30 2.65 -9.64
CA ARG A 20 8.23 3.27 -10.43
C ARG A 20 7.97 4.71 -9.99
N LEU A 21 7.52 5.53 -10.93
CA LEU A 21 7.06 6.89 -10.66
C LEU A 21 5.69 6.88 -9.98
N GLU A 22 5.38 7.94 -9.25
CA GLU A 22 4.06 8.13 -8.61
C GLU A 22 2.90 7.95 -9.59
N THR A 23 3.03 8.54 -10.78
CA THR A 23 2.00 8.46 -11.82
C THR A 23 1.80 7.04 -12.34
N GLU A 24 2.87 6.26 -12.47
CA GLU A 24 2.78 4.86 -12.91
C GLU A 24 2.11 3.99 -11.84
N VAL A 25 2.39 4.26 -10.56
CA VAL A 25 1.74 3.57 -9.45
C VAL A 25 0.24 3.89 -9.43
N ILE A 26 -0.14 5.16 -9.62
CA ILE A 26 -1.54 5.59 -9.67
C ILE A 26 -2.26 5.02 -10.90
N ASP A 27 -1.58 4.91 -12.04
CA ASP A 27 -2.15 4.30 -13.24
C ASP A 27 -2.43 2.80 -13.02
N LEU A 28 -1.50 2.09 -12.36
CA LEU A 28 -1.59 0.66 -12.09
C LEU A 28 -2.61 0.31 -11.00
N LEU A 29 -2.62 1.05 -9.90
CA LEU A 29 -3.42 0.76 -8.70
C LEU A 29 -4.68 1.61 -8.57
N GLY A 30 -4.83 2.60 -9.44
CA GLY A 30 -5.85 3.63 -9.31
C GLY A 30 -5.49 4.70 -8.28
N LYS A 31 -6.49 5.50 -7.88
CA LYS A 31 -6.27 6.56 -6.89
C LYS A 31 -6.09 5.97 -5.49
N PRO A 32 -5.07 6.41 -4.73
CA PRO A 32 -4.92 5.99 -3.35
C PRO A 32 -6.11 6.48 -2.53
N ILE A 33 -6.50 5.69 -1.52
CA ILE A 33 -7.56 6.09 -0.59
C ILE A 33 -7.13 7.30 0.24
N ARG A 34 -5.82 7.47 0.45
CA ARG A 34 -5.25 8.61 1.16
C ARG A 34 -3.78 8.81 0.78
N THR A 35 -3.38 10.07 0.76
CA THR A 35 -2.01 10.49 0.51
C THR A 35 -1.51 11.33 1.68
N TYR A 36 -0.28 11.09 2.13
CA TYR A 36 0.37 11.79 3.23
C TYR A 36 1.67 12.38 2.74
N ASN A 37 1.92 13.64 3.07
CA ASN A 37 3.17 14.32 2.73
C ASN A 37 3.84 14.77 4.02
N GLU A 38 4.96 14.15 4.37
CA GLU A 38 5.73 14.51 5.57
C GLU A 38 7.22 14.50 5.25
N ASN A 39 7.94 15.58 5.56
CA ASN A 39 9.41 15.64 5.45
C ASN A 39 10.00 15.18 4.09
N LYS A 40 9.37 15.55 2.96
CA LYS A 40 9.73 15.13 1.58
C LYS A 40 9.50 13.65 1.26
N LEU A 41 8.79 12.94 2.13
CA LEU A 41 8.28 11.59 1.88
C LEU A 41 6.79 11.68 1.59
N THR A 42 6.38 11.16 0.44
CA THR A 42 4.96 11.04 0.09
C THR A 42 4.55 9.59 0.31
N LYS A 43 3.54 9.34 1.14
CA LYS A 43 2.99 7.99 1.37
C LYS A 43 1.63 7.88 0.70
N LEU A 44 1.45 6.83 -0.09
CA LEU A 44 0.19 6.48 -0.72
C LEU A 44 -0.38 5.25 0.01
N ALA A 45 -1.62 5.33 0.45
CA ALA A 45 -2.32 4.22 1.08
C ALA A 45 -3.36 3.63 0.13
N TYR A 46 -3.35 2.31 -0.03
CA TYR A 46 -4.32 1.55 -0.82
C TYR A 46 -4.98 0.50 0.07
N TYR A 47 -6.30 0.44 0.06
CA TYR A 47 -7.02 -0.60 0.79
C TYR A 47 -6.93 -1.93 0.04
N VAL A 48 -6.45 -2.98 0.72
CA VAL A 48 -6.23 -4.29 0.07
C VAL A 48 -7.22 -5.36 0.51
N GLY A 49 -7.98 -5.10 1.57
CA GLY A 49 -8.99 -6.01 2.11
C GLY A 49 -8.89 -6.12 3.62
N PHE A 50 -9.36 -7.26 4.13
CA PHE A 50 -9.26 -7.59 5.55
C PHE A 50 -8.33 -8.78 5.75
N ARG A 51 -7.52 -8.71 6.80
CA ARG A 51 -6.77 -9.88 7.25
C ARG A 51 -7.57 -10.62 8.31
N ASN A 52 -8.00 -11.84 7.99
CA ASN A 52 -8.67 -12.70 8.96
C ASN A 52 -7.67 -13.15 10.02
N LYS A 53 -7.77 -12.59 11.23
CA LYS A 53 -7.14 -13.12 12.44
C LYS A 53 -8.19 -13.95 13.19
N PRO A 54 -7.77 -14.96 13.99
CA PRO A 54 -8.70 -15.87 14.67
C PRO A 54 -9.70 -15.18 15.61
N PHE A 55 -9.46 -13.93 16.03
CA PHE A 55 -10.34 -13.19 16.94
C PHE A 55 -10.56 -11.71 16.56
N ALA A 56 -10.09 -11.27 15.39
CA ALA A 56 -10.23 -9.88 14.93
C ALA A 56 -10.22 -9.79 13.40
N VAL A 57 -10.98 -8.83 12.87
CA VAL A 57 -10.97 -8.46 11.45
C VAL A 57 -10.38 -7.06 11.37
N ASP A 58 -9.08 -6.99 11.12
CA ASP A 58 -8.40 -5.72 10.91
C ASP A 58 -8.32 -5.42 9.40
N PRO A 59 -8.64 -4.20 8.96
CA PRO A 59 -8.38 -3.80 7.58
C PRO A 59 -6.87 -3.82 7.32
N GLU A 60 -6.48 -4.25 6.12
CA GLU A 60 -5.10 -4.27 5.66
C GLU A 60 -4.94 -3.23 4.54
N PHE A 61 -3.82 -2.51 4.58
CA PHE A 61 -3.50 -1.47 3.61
C PHE A 61 -2.11 -1.69 3.04
N LEU A 62 -1.94 -1.47 1.73
CA LEU A 62 -0.64 -1.33 1.09
C LEU A 62 -0.21 0.13 1.21
N ILE A 63 0.93 0.34 1.88
CA ILE A 63 1.56 1.65 2.03
C ILE A 63 2.74 1.71 1.06
N ILE A 64 2.74 2.69 0.18
CA ILE A 64 3.82 2.95 -0.76
C ILE A 64 4.48 4.27 -0.38
N GLU A 65 5.78 4.22 -0.10
CA GLU A 65 6.58 5.38 0.27
C GLU A 65 7.37 5.88 -0.94
N MET A 66 6.99 7.07 -1.40
CA MET A 66 7.60 7.79 -2.50
C MET A 66 8.72 8.69 -1.97
N LYS A 67 9.91 8.54 -2.55
CA LYS A 67 11.09 9.38 -2.28
C LYS A 67 11.51 10.02 -3.60
N ASN A 68 11.48 11.35 -3.66
CA ASN A 68 11.80 12.11 -4.87
C ASN A 68 10.98 11.65 -6.11
N GLY A 69 9.67 11.43 -5.92
CA GLY A 69 8.75 11.04 -7.00
C GLY A 69 8.82 9.58 -7.45
N HIS A 70 9.70 8.78 -6.87
CA HIS A 70 9.86 7.35 -7.17
C HIS A 70 9.54 6.50 -5.93
N VAL A 71 9.07 5.28 -6.14
CA VAL A 71 8.87 4.31 -5.06
C VAL A 71 10.22 3.98 -4.41
N GLY A 72 10.38 4.41 -3.16
CA GLY A 72 11.53 4.11 -2.32
C GLY A 72 11.33 2.85 -1.49
N ASN A 73 10.11 2.61 -1.02
CA ASN A 73 9.73 1.46 -0.19
C ASN A 73 8.22 1.19 -0.28
N TYR A 74 7.79 -0.02 0.08
CA TYR A 74 6.37 -0.35 0.24
C TYR A 74 6.18 -1.54 1.18
N TYR A 75 5.06 -1.57 1.90
CA TYR A 75 4.76 -2.62 2.87
C TYR A 75 3.26 -2.69 3.16
N LEU A 76 2.84 -3.81 3.76
CA LEU A 76 1.49 -3.97 4.29
C LEU A 76 1.42 -3.44 5.73
N GLN A 77 0.36 -2.69 6.02
CA GLN A 77 0.03 -2.19 7.35
C GLN A 77 -1.36 -2.69 7.76
N GLU A 78 -1.44 -3.27 8.96
CA GLU A 78 -2.70 -3.72 9.56
C GLU A 78 -3.34 -2.61 10.40
N GLY A 79 -4.68 -2.65 10.48
CA GLY A 79 -5.48 -1.71 11.26
C GLY A 79 -5.75 -0.41 10.51
N VAL A 80 -6.42 0.53 11.17
CA VAL A 80 -6.55 1.90 10.61
C VAL A 80 -5.12 2.42 10.44
N PRO A 81 -4.71 2.90 9.25
CA PRO A 81 -3.47 3.66 9.19
C PRO A 81 -3.65 4.75 10.26
N TYR A 82 -2.71 4.86 11.20
CA TYR A 82 -2.81 5.66 12.45
C TYR A 82 -3.59 5.03 13.62
N ARG A 83 -2.88 4.27 14.46
CA ARG A 83 -2.99 4.45 15.91
C ARG A 83 -1.58 4.69 16.45
N ASN A 84 -1.36 5.88 17.02
CA ASN A 84 -0.25 6.10 17.96
C ASN A 84 -0.46 5.22 19.19
#